data_AF-A0A2G9MWG6-F1
#
_entry.id   AF-A0A2G9MWG6-F1
#
_cell.length_a   1.000
_cell.length_b   1.000
_cell.length_c   1.000
_cell.angle_alpha   90.00
_cell.angle_beta   90.00
_cell.angle_gamma   90.00
#
_symmetry.space_group_name_H-M   'P 1'
#
loop_
_entity.id
_entity.type
_entity.pdbx_description
1 polymer ?
#
loop_
_entity_poly.entity_id
_entity_poly.type
_entity_poly.pdbx_seq_one_letter_code
_entity_poly.pdbx_strand_id
1 'polypeptide(L)'
;MVSGLSAKEVEVVSFLEFEKKYYFARKDVEKFFKNRSLMNYYLHKLMKKKRIIKLNKSRYFLVPIKAKKGFWAEHPLVLVDEMMNGSDYFVGGAYAKYYWKFIEQIPREIDVYTTKRQGSRRIFNVKINFHRTTRNNLKNAVVRRMMGRSFFILNKNKIAKESKWQWN
;
A
#
# COMPACT_ATOMS: atom_id res chain seq x y z
N MET A 1 12.84 -24.69 -1.21
CA MET A 1 12.99 -24.34 -2.64
C MET A 1 11.87 -23.39 -3.04
N VAL A 2 12.19 -22.27 -3.71
CA VAL A 2 11.16 -21.48 -4.41
C VAL A 2 10.94 -22.18 -5.75
N SER A 3 9.78 -22.81 -5.95
CA SER A 3 9.46 -23.44 -7.23
C SER A 3 9.36 -22.38 -8.33
N GLY A 4 9.93 -22.69 -9.50
CA GLY A 4 9.89 -21.81 -10.67
C GLY A 4 8.46 -21.42 -11.07
N LEU A 5 8.34 -20.33 -11.83
CA LEU A 5 7.06 -19.91 -12.39
C LEU A 5 6.68 -20.85 -13.55
N SER A 6 5.42 -21.25 -13.61
CA SER A 6 4.82 -21.91 -14.78
C SER A 6 4.70 -20.92 -15.95
N ALA A 7 4.57 -21.43 -17.18
CA ALA A 7 4.45 -20.60 -18.38
C ALA A 7 3.36 -19.52 -18.26
N LYS A 8 2.18 -19.87 -17.72
CA LYS A 8 1.08 -18.93 -17.51
C LYS A 8 1.38 -17.88 -16.44
N GLU A 9 2.12 -18.23 -15.39
CA GLU A 9 2.57 -17.26 -14.37
C GLU A 9 3.63 -16.31 -14.94
N VAL A 10 4.55 -16.81 -15.76
CA VAL A 10 5.56 -16.01 -16.47
C VAL A 10 4.87 -15.02 -17.41
N GLU A 11 3.89 -15.47 -18.19
CA GLU A 11 3.11 -14.62 -19.12
C GLU A 11 2.46 -13.43 -18.39
N VAL A 12 1.76 -13.70 -17.29
CA VAL A 12 1.10 -12.64 -16.49
C VAL A 12 2.12 -11.68 -15.88
N VAL A 13 3.19 -12.19 -15.28
CA VAL A 13 4.22 -11.33 -14.66
C VAL A 13 4.90 -10.48 -15.73
N SER A 14 5.31 -11.07 -16.85
CA SER A 14 6.01 -10.37 -17.93
C SER A 14 5.13 -9.28 -18.53
N PHE A 15 3.84 -9.55 -18.75
CA PHE A 15 2.90 -8.54 -19.20
C PHE A 15 2.79 -7.36 -18.22
N LEU A 16 2.61 -7.63 -16.93
CA LEU A 16 2.50 -6.56 -15.94
C LEU A 16 3.79 -5.75 -15.81
N GLU A 17 4.97 -6.38 -15.93
CA GLU A 17 6.25 -5.67 -15.91
C GLU A 17 6.45 -4.82 -17.17
N PHE A 18 6.13 -5.36 -18.34
CA PHE A 18 6.20 -4.64 -19.61
C PHE A 18 5.33 -3.37 -19.58
N GLU A 19 4.10 -3.49 -19.08
CA GLU A 19 3.14 -2.39 -18.90
C GLU A 19 3.47 -1.49 -17.70
N LYS A 20 4.53 -1.79 -16.93
CA LYS A 20 4.90 -1.09 -15.68
C LYS A 20 3.77 -1.03 -14.65
N LYS A 21 2.86 -2.01 -14.68
CA LYS A 21 1.71 -2.15 -13.77
C LYS A 21 2.09 -2.87 -12.47
N TYR A 22 2.88 -2.20 -11.63
CA TYR A 22 3.28 -2.74 -10.33
C TYR A 22 2.14 -2.81 -9.32
N TYR A 23 1.10 -2.02 -9.50
CA TYR A 23 -0.15 -2.08 -8.75
C TYR A 23 -1.24 -2.42 -9.74
N PHE A 24 -1.92 -3.53 -9.51
CA PHE A 24 -2.88 -4.06 -10.47
C PHE A 24 -4.12 -4.60 -9.77
N ALA A 25 -5.24 -4.50 -10.47
CA ALA A 25 -6.50 -5.11 -10.09
C ALA A 25 -6.71 -6.41 -10.87
N ARG A 26 -7.69 -7.21 -10.43
CA ARG A 26 -8.05 -8.45 -11.15
C ARG A 26 -8.37 -8.22 -12.63
N LYS A 27 -9.05 -7.12 -12.94
CA LYS A 27 -9.38 -6.72 -14.31
C LYS A 27 -8.17 -6.56 -15.22
N ASP A 28 -7.00 -6.23 -14.68
CA ASP A 28 -5.78 -6.06 -15.48
C ASP A 28 -5.23 -7.40 -15.99
N VAL A 29 -5.59 -8.51 -15.35
CA VAL A 29 -5.07 -9.85 -15.66
C VAL A 29 -6.15 -10.85 -16.06
N GLU A 30 -7.42 -10.46 -16.03
CA GLU A 30 -8.54 -11.37 -16.31
C GLU A 30 -8.46 -11.96 -17.72
N LYS A 31 -7.97 -11.18 -18.68
CA LYS A 31 -7.76 -11.59 -20.08
C LYS A 31 -6.88 -12.82 -20.27
N PHE A 32 -6.03 -13.16 -19.29
CA PHE A 32 -5.16 -14.34 -19.36
C PHE A 32 -5.86 -15.65 -18.97
N PHE A 33 -7.08 -15.57 -18.45
CA PHE A 33 -7.76 -16.69 -17.83
C PHE A 33 -9.18 -16.85 -18.39
N LYS A 34 -9.55 -18.11 -18.67
CA LYS A 34 -10.88 -18.46 -19.17
C LYS A 34 -12.01 -18.12 -18.18
N ASN A 35 -11.72 -18.14 -16.88
CA ASN A 35 -12.70 -17.88 -15.84
C ASN A 35 -12.04 -17.40 -14.54
N ARG A 36 -12.87 -16.91 -13.63
CA ARG A 36 -12.46 -16.34 -12.34
C ARG A 36 -11.81 -17.36 -11.40
N SER A 37 -12.24 -18.62 -11.44
CA SER A 37 -11.68 -19.69 -10.60
C SER A 37 -10.22 -19.97 -10.97
N LEU A 38 -9.92 -20.05 -12.28
CA LEU A 38 -8.57 -20.25 -12.78
C LEU A 38 -7.67 -19.04 -12.46
N MET A 39 -8.18 -17.82 -12.66
CA MET A 39 -7.46 -16.61 -12.25
C MET A 39 -7.12 -16.63 -10.75
N ASN A 40 -8.08 -16.94 -9.88
CA ASN A 40 -7.86 -17.00 -8.44
C ASN A 40 -6.81 -18.06 -8.06
N TYR A 41 -6.81 -19.21 -8.74
CA TYR A 41 -5.80 -20.25 -8.55
C TYR A 41 -4.38 -19.74 -8.87
N TYR A 42 -4.20 -19.06 -10.00
CA TYR A 42 -2.90 -18.52 -10.39
C TYR A 42 -2.46 -17.34 -9.51
N LEU A 43 -3.38 -16.43 -9.15
CA LEU A 43 -3.07 -15.37 -8.18
C LEU A 43 -2.65 -15.95 -6.83
N HIS A 44 -3.30 -17.02 -6.37
CA HIS A 44 -2.90 -17.72 -5.15
C HIS A 44 -1.52 -18.35 -5.25
N LYS A 45 -1.18 -18.99 -6.37
CA LYS A 45 0.18 -19.52 -6.60
C LYS A 45 1.23 -18.40 -6.61
N LEU A 46 0.99 -17.30 -7.32
CA LEU A 46 1.88 -16.14 -7.33
C LEU A 46 2.08 -15.54 -5.93
N MET A 47 1.04 -15.50 -5.10
CA MET A 47 1.15 -15.08 -3.69
C MET A 47 2.01 -16.05 -2.87
N LYS A 48 1.79 -17.37 -2.98
CA LYS A 48 2.62 -18.38 -2.31
C LYS A 48 4.10 -18.29 -2.71
N LYS A 49 4.36 -17.97 -3.98
CA LYS A 49 5.71 -17.74 -4.53
C LYS A 49 6.26 -16.33 -4.23
N LYS A 50 5.54 -15.51 -3.46
CA LYS A 50 5.90 -14.12 -3.10
C LYS A 50 6.18 -13.23 -4.31
N ARG A 51 5.55 -13.53 -5.44
CA ARG A 51 5.64 -12.71 -6.66
C ARG A 51 4.61 -11.59 -6.70
N ILE A 52 3.52 -11.76 -5.97
CA ILE A 52 2.55 -10.70 -5.74
C ILE A 52 2.18 -10.64 -4.27
N ILE A 53 1.78 -9.45 -3.81
CA ILE A 53 1.27 -9.21 -2.47
C ILE A 53 -0.15 -8.68 -2.59
N LYS A 54 -1.08 -9.26 -1.84
CA LYS A 54 -2.46 -8.78 -1.81
C LYS A 54 -2.55 -7.53 -0.93
N LEU A 55 -2.97 -6.41 -1.53
CA LEU A 55 -3.12 -5.14 -0.82
C LEU A 55 -4.50 -5.01 -0.19
N ASN A 56 -5.54 -5.36 -0.95
CA ASN A 56 -6.92 -5.36 -0.47
C ASN A 56 -7.76 -6.45 -1.20
N LYS A 57 -9.09 -6.35 -1.16
CA LYS A 57 -9.97 -7.38 -1.78
C LYS A 57 -9.80 -7.49 -3.30
N SER A 58 -9.39 -6.42 -3.97
CA SER A 58 -9.35 -6.31 -5.44
C SER A 58 -7.99 -5.93 -6.01
N ARG A 59 -7.06 -5.39 -5.20
CA ARG A 59 -5.74 -4.93 -5.62
C ARG A 59 -4.59 -5.79 -5.10
N TYR A 60 -3.56 -5.84 -5.92
CA TYR A 60 -2.33 -6.57 -5.70
C TYR A 60 -1.14 -5.67 -6.06
N PHE A 61 -0.02 -5.93 -5.40
CA PHE A 61 1.28 -5.39 -5.74
C PHE A 61 2.11 -6.49 -6.41
N LEU A 62 2.66 -6.23 -7.59
CA LEU A 62 3.62 -7.09 -8.26
C LEU A 62 5.01 -6.81 -7.72
N VAL A 63 5.64 -7.84 -7.15
CA VAL A 63 7.06 -7.80 -6.81
C VAL A 63 7.84 -7.89 -8.12
N PRO A 64 8.70 -6.93 -8.48
CA PRO A 64 9.46 -6.99 -9.72
C PRO A 64 10.47 -8.13 -9.74
N ILE A 65 10.76 -8.72 -10.91
CA ILE A 65 11.74 -9.81 -11.10
C ILE A 65 13.14 -9.32 -10.69
N LYS A 66 13.47 -8.08 -11.04
CA LYS A 66 14.71 -7.41 -10.64
C LYS A 66 14.83 -7.11 -9.15
N ALA A 67 13.77 -7.24 -8.35
CA ALA A 67 13.85 -6.95 -6.93
C ALA A 67 14.69 -8.00 -6.20
N LYS A 68 15.85 -7.59 -5.65
CA LYS A 68 16.63 -8.45 -4.74
C LYS A 68 15.76 -8.83 -3.54
N LYS A 69 15.55 -10.13 -3.32
CA LYS A 69 14.91 -10.76 -2.14
C LYS A 69 13.94 -9.84 -1.35
N GLY A 70 12.89 -9.34 -2.00
CA GLY A 70 11.80 -8.62 -1.33
C GLY A 70 11.99 -7.11 -1.10
N PHE A 71 13.05 -6.50 -1.65
CA PHE A 71 13.22 -5.05 -1.65
C PHE A 71 12.74 -4.45 -2.98
N TRP A 72 11.51 -3.97 -2.99
CA TRP A 72 11.08 -2.95 -3.94
C TRP A 72 10.65 -1.72 -3.15
N ALA A 73 11.37 -0.62 -3.36
CA ALA A 73 11.30 0.61 -2.60
C ALA A 73 10.17 1.51 -3.10
N GLU A 74 8.92 1.04 -3.00
CA GLU A 74 7.79 1.97 -3.09
C GLU A 74 7.67 2.74 -1.78
N HIS A 75 7.44 4.05 -1.88
CA HIS A 75 7.33 4.87 -0.69
C HIS A 75 6.09 4.41 0.11
N PRO A 76 6.19 4.21 1.44
CA PRO A 76 5.09 3.61 2.20
C PRO A 76 3.75 4.36 2.11
N LEU A 77 3.78 5.67 1.86
CA LEU A 77 2.58 6.48 1.66
C LEU A 77 1.81 6.11 0.39
N VAL A 78 2.52 5.76 -0.69
CA VAL A 78 1.92 5.27 -1.94
C VAL A 78 1.27 3.92 -1.73
N LEU A 79 1.95 3.02 -0.99
CA LEU A 79 1.41 1.73 -0.64
C LEU A 79 0.09 1.85 0.15
N VAL A 80 0.01 2.77 1.11
CA VAL A 80 -1.22 3.01 1.86
C VAL A 80 -2.35 3.50 0.95
N ASP A 81 -2.09 4.44 0.04
CA ASP A 81 -3.09 4.93 -0.93
C ASP A 81 -3.69 3.78 -1.74
N GLU A 82 -2.82 2.91 -2.25
CA GLU A 82 -3.18 1.73 -3.03
C GLU A 82 -3.98 0.71 -2.22
N MET A 83 -3.64 0.50 -0.95
CA MET A 83 -4.42 -0.35 -0.05
C MET A 83 -5.83 0.22 0.19
N MET A 84 -5.95 1.55 0.27
CA MET A 84 -7.19 2.26 0.55
C MET A 84 -8.00 2.60 -0.70
N ASN A 85 -7.49 2.31 -1.90
CA ASN A 85 -8.07 2.67 -3.19
C ASN A 85 -8.24 4.19 -3.36
N GLY A 86 -7.33 5.00 -2.80
CA GLY A 86 -7.35 6.45 -2.96
C GLY A 86 -8.49 7.16 -2.24
N SER A 87 -9.14 6.53 -1.25
CA SER A 87 -10.28 7.15 -0.55
C SER A 87 -10.38 6.77 0.93
N ASP A 88 -11.13 7.60 1.68
CA ASP A 88 -11.57 7.33 3.05
C ASP A 88 -10.46 7.10 4.07
N TYR A 89 -9.32 7.76 3.91
CA TYR A 89 -8.21 7.62 4.84
C TYR A 89 -7.33 8.88 4.94
N PHE A 90 -6.49 8.94 5.97
CA PHE A 90 -5.29 9.77 5.98
C PHE A 90 -4.18 9.11 6.83
N VAL A 91 -2.94 9.45 6.54
CA VAL A 91 -1.78 9.09 7.38
C VAL A 91 -1.61 10.10 8.50
N GLY A 92 -1.53 9.62 9.75
CA GLY A 92 -1.37 10.44 10.95
C GLY A 92 -0.20 9.96 11.81
N GLY A 93 -0.27 10.27 13.11
CA GLY A 93 0.70 9.79 14.10
C GLY A 93 2.14 10.24 13.84
N ALA A 94 3.10 9.40 14.23
CA ALA A 94 4.53 9.70 14.13
C ALA A 94 4.99 9.88 12.67
N TYR A 95 4.44 9.11 11.73
CA TYR A 95 4.81 9.22 10.32
C TYR A 95 4.40 10.56 9.71
N ALA A 96 3.23 11.11 10.11
CA ALA A 96 2.84 12.45 9.72
C ALA A 96 3.73 13.53 10.35
N LYS A 97 4.11 13.38 11.63
CA LYS A 97 5.08 14.28 12.28
C LYS A 97 6.42 14.29 11.54
N TYR A 98 6.93 13.11 11.19
CA TYR A 98 8.16 12.95 10.42
C TYR A 98 8.06 13.62 9.03
N TYR A 99 6.97 13.36 8.30
CA TYR A 99 6.74 13.96 6.98
C TYR A 99 6.77 15.51 7.03
N TRP A 100 6.19 16.10 8.08
CA TRP A 100 6.16 17.54 8.29
C TRP A 100 7.40 18.10 9.00
N LYS A 101 8.43 17.28 9.23
CA LYS A 101 9.70 17.65 9.89
C LYS A 101 9.55 18.13 11.35
N PHE A 102 8.54 17.62 12.07
CA PHE A 102 8.44 17.83 13.53
C PHE A 102 9.32 16.87 14.34
N ILE A 103 9.76 15.77 13.73
CA ILE A 103 10.70 14.81 14.31
C ILE A 103 11.71 14.40 13.23
N GLU A 104 12.95 14.13 13.63
CA GLU A 104 14.00 13.64 12.74
C GLU A 104 14.02 12.11 12.65
N GLN A 105 13.58 11.43 13.71
CA GLN A 105 13.55 9.98 13.76
C GLN A 105 12.54 9.42 12.74
N ILE A 106 13.03 8.54 11.86
CA ILE A 106 12.20 7.83 10.87
C ILE A 106 11.34 6.78 11.60
N PRO A 107 10.00 6.91 11.57
CA PRO A 107 9.12 5.93 12.22
C PRO A 107 9.14 4.59 11.48
N ARG A 108 9.15 3.48 12.25
CA ARG A 108 9.14 2.12 11.70
C ARG A 108 7.72 1.61 11.36
N GLU A 109 6.71 2.34 11.80
CA GLU A 109 5.30 2.01 11.64
C GLU A 109 4.53 3.21 11.10
N ILE A 110 3.37 2.94 10.48
CA ILE A 110 2.52 3.96 9.87
C ILE A 110 1.13 3.86 10.45
N ASP A 111 0.65 4.95 11.04
CA ASP A 111 -0.71 5.07 11.52
C ASP A 111 -1.62 5.61 10.41
N VAL A 112 -2.61 4.80 10.04
CA VAL A 112 -3.58 5.10 8.99
C VAL A 112 -4.96 5.21 9.62
N TYR A 113 -5.56 6.39 9.54
CA TYR A 113 -6.89 6.66 10.07
C TYR A 113 -7.90 6.52 8.94
N THR A 114 -8.90 5.66 9.11
CA THR A 114 -9.91 5.38 8.09
C THR A 114 -11.29 5.14 8.69
N THR A 115 -12.34 5.41 7.90
CA THR A 115 -13.72 5.10 8.30
C THR A 115 -14.03 3.60 8.23
N LYS A 116 -13.19 2.82 7.53
CA LYS A 116 -13.34 1.38 7.34
C LYS A 116 -12.59 0.64 8.47
N ARG A 117 -13.23 -0.33 9.11
CA ARG A 117 -12.55 -1.16 10.12
C ARG A 117 -11.48 -2.01 9.45
N GLN A 118 -10.22 -1.82 9.84
CA GLN A 118 -9.09 -2.65 9.46
C GLN A 118 -8.21 -2.90 10.69
N GLY A 119 -7.63 -4.09 10.81
CA GLY A 119 -6.59 -4.38 11.81
C GLY A 119 -5.19 -4.06 11.26
N SER A 120 -4.15 -4.21 12.06
CA SER A 120 -2.77 -3.98 11.62
C SER A 120 -2.36 -4.94 10.50
N ARG A 121 -1.53 -4.47 9.57
CA ARG A 121 -0.95 -5.29 8.50
C ARG A 121 0.54 -5.05 8.36
N ARG A 122 1.28 -6.10 8.02
CA ARG A 122 2.70 -6.01 7.66
C ARG A 122 2.85 -6.28 6.18
N ILE A 123 3.41 -5.32 5.46
CA ILE A 123 3.74 -5.45 4.03
C ILE A 123 5.22 -5.10 3.89
N PHE A 124 6.01 -6.05 3.38
CA PHE A 124 7.47 -5.99 3.44
C PHE A 124 7.95 -5.73 4.88
N ASN A 125 8.80 -4.71 5.06
CA ASN A 125 9.32 -4.32 6.36
C ASN A 125 8.52 -3.21 7.04
N VAL A 126 7.38 -2.81 6.46
CA VAL A 126 6.54 -1.73 6.99
C VAL A 126 5.35 -2.33 7.73
N LYS A 127 5.16 -1.91 8.98
CA LYS A 127 3.94 -2.19 9.74
C LYS A 127 2.98 -1.02 9.59
N ILE A 128 1.75 -1.32 9.22
CA ILE A 128 0.68 -0.37 8.98
C ILE A 128 -0.42 -0.64 10.01
N ASN A 129 -0.65 0.33 10.88
CA ASN A 129 -1.66 0.28 11.94
C ASN A 129 -2.88 1.06 11.49
N PHE A 130 -4.03 0.40 11.43
CA PHE A 130 -5.26 1.03 11.02
C PHE A 130 -6.08 1.43 12.24
N HIS A 131 -6.47 2.70 12.26
CA HIS A 131 -7.26 3.32 13.32
C HIS A 131 -8.61 3.73 12.74
N ARG A 132 -9.68 3.48 13.49
CA ARG A 132 -11.01 3.95 13.10
C ARG A 132 -11.10 5.47 13.26
N THR A 133 -11.66 6.14 12.28
CA THR A 133 -11.97 7.58 12.36
C THR A 133 -13.32 7.90 11.75
N THR A 134 -13.76 9.15 11.83
CA THR A 134 -15.03 9.63 11.27
C THR A 134 -14.81 10.37 9.95
N ARG A 135 -15.84 10.45 9.11
CA ARG A 135 -15.80 11.25 7.87
C ARG A 135 -15.46 12.72 8.14
N ASN A 136 -15.92 13.26 9.26
CA ASN A 136 -15.62 14.64 9.63
C ASN A 136 -14.12 14.83 9.87
N ASN A 137 -13.46 13.86 10.52
CA ASN A 137 -12.02 13.94 10.77
C ASN A 137 -11.18 13.81 9.51
N LEU A 138 -11.66 13.11 8.47
CA LEU A 138 -10.97 13.03 7.17
C LEU A 138 -10.79 14.40 6.52
N LYS A 139 -11.65 15.39 6.82
CA LYS A 139 -11.52 16.77 6.32
C LYS A 139 -10.26 17.49 6.81
N ASN A 140 -9.64 16.97 7.87
CA ASN A 140 -8.38 17.50 8.40
C ASN A 140 -7.16 17.04 7.60
N ALA A 141 -7.34 16.18 6.60
CA ALA A 141 -6.26 15.70 5.73
C ALA A 141 -6.02 16.68 4.56
N VAL A 142 -4.78 16.67 4.07
CA VAL A 142 -4.39 17.32 2.82
C VAL A 142 -3.93 16.27 1.83
N VAL A 143 -4.19 16.51 0.54
CA VAL A 143 -3.66 15.68 -0.54
C VAL A 143 -2.25 16.16 -0.87
N ARG A 144 -1.31 15.23 -0.95
CA ARG A 144 0.06 15.47 -1.37
C ARG A 144 0.41 14.53 -2.50
N ARG A 145 1.44 14.87 -3.27
CA ARG A 145 1.94 14.03 -4.36
C ARG A 145 3.38 13.64 -4.11
N MET A 146 3.71 12.40 -4.42
CA MET A 146 5.06 11.84 -4.39
C MET A 146 5.16 10.77 -5.47
N MET A 147 6.26 10.78 -6.24
CA MET A 147 6.49 9.81 -7.33
C MET A 147 5.31 9.73 -8.32
N GLY A 148 4.70 10.88 -8.63
CA GLY A 148 3.55 10.97 -9.55
C GLY A 148 2.22 10.45 -8.97
N ARG A 149 2.17 10.06 -7.70
CA ARG A 149 0.96 9.53 -7.04
C ARG A 149 0.51 10.38 -5.87
N SER A 150 -0.80 10.46 -5.68
CA SER A 150 -1.40 11.15 -4.55
C SER A 150 -1.43 10.29 -3.29
N PHE A 151 -1.45 10.94 -2.13
CA PHE A 151 -1.77 10.31 -0.85
C PHE A 151 -2.38 11.35 0.09
N PHE A 152 -3.11 10.87 1.09
CA PHE A 152 -3.76 11.69 2.11
C PHE A 152 -2.95 11.67 3.40
N ILE A 153 -2.64 12.84 3.96
CA ILE A 153 -1.89 12.98 5.21
C ILE A 153 -2.51 14.07 6.08
N LEU A 154 -2.44 13.91 7.39
CA LEU A 154 -2.99 14.89 8.34
C LEU A 154 -2.33 16.27 8.12
N ASN A 155 -3.13 17.33 8.14
CA ASN A 155 -2.66 18.70 7.92
C ASN A 155 -1.59 19.11 8.95
N LYS A 156 -0.54 19.80 8.48
CA LYS A 156 0.55 20.34 9.30
C LYS A 156 0.04 21.12 10.53
N ASN A 157 -0.97 21.97 10.38
CA ASN A 157 -1.52 22.78 11.47
C ASN A 157 -2.18 21.93 12.55
N LYS A 158 -2.81 20.81 12.15
CA LYS A 158 -3.43 19.86 13.08
C LYS A 158 -2.35 19.09 13.85
N ILE A 159 -1.32 18.63 13.15
CA ILE A 159 -0.14 17.99 13.75
C ILE A 159 0.57 18.93 14.73
N ALA A 160 0.73 20.20 14.37
CA ALA A 160 1.35 21.21 15.24
C ALA A 160 0.56 21.40 16.53
N LYS A 161 -0.77 21.50 16.44
CA LYS A 161 -1.66 21.58 17.60
C LYS A 161 -1.50 20.34 18.48
N GLU A 162 -1.63 19.14 17.91
CA GLU A 162 -1.47 17.87 18.65
C GLU A 162 -0.10 17.72 19.31
N SER A 163 0.95 18.26 18.71
CA SER A 163 2.31 18.20 19.27
C SER A 163 2.52 19.17 20.43
N LYS A 164 1.91 20.37 20.41
CA LYS A 164 2.00 21.34 21.51
C LYS A 164 1.37 20.83 22.81
N TRP A 165 0.30 20.03 22.72
CA TRP A 165 -0.35 19.41 23.89
C TRP A 165 0.48 18.28 24.54
N GLN A 166 1.57 17.83 23.92
CA GLN A 166 2.41 16.77 24.48
C GLN A 166 3.61 17.29 25.30
N TRP A 167 3.81 18.61 25.32
CA TRP A 167 4.91 19.29 26.03
C TRP A 167 4.44 20.31 27.07
N ASN A 168 3.13 20.36 27.34
CA ASN A 168 2.49 21.06 28.46
C ASN A 168 1.87 20.03 29.39
#